data_AF-A0A1Z9QUE8-F1
#
_entry.id   AF-A0A1Z9QUE8-F1
#
_cell.length_a   1.000
_cell.length_b   1.000
_cell.length_c   1.000
_cell.angle_alpha   90.00
_cell.angle_beta   90.00
_cell.angle_gamma   90.00
#
_symmetry.space_group_name_H-M   'P 1'
#
loop_
_entity.id
_entity.type
_entity.pdbx_description
1 polymer ?
#
loop_
_entity_poly.entity_id
_entity_poly.type
_entity_poly.pdbx_seq_one_letter_code
_entity_poly.pdbx_strand_id
1 'polypeptide(L)'
;MHLLPCTNCQHPLPVTPSQAGDSILCSECQTEVSIPKLGVLRQLPLAEKADEGKSARQKQRDGGVSIVFAAFGMIALAGFIVAAFCGIRWVLIPNLKTTDEHVADLRADYAERPSAELIREYEQMVGDGIELGVPFTYKRIADEKQRWGQIAGISGVTGLLATVAAFGFAAVGRRSATR
;
A
#
# COMPACT_ATOMS: atom_id res chain seq x y z
N MET A 1 -45.80 0.93 -19.88
CA MET A 1 -46.88 -0.06 -19.71
C MET A 1 -46.78 -0.57 -18.29
N HIS A 2 -47.88 -0.61 -17.54
CA HIS A 2 -47.89 -1.06 -16.14
C HIS A 2 -48.54 -2.43 -16.06
N LEU A 3 -48.04 -3.33 -15.22
CA LEU A 3 -48.65 -4.65 -15.02
C LEU A 3 -49.55 -4.57 -13.79
N LEU A 4 -50.85 -4.80 -13.99
CA LEU A 4 -51.80 -4.93 -12.89
C LEU A 4 -52.08 -6.42 -12.66
N PRO A 5 -51.83 -6.98 -11.47
CA PRO A 5 -52.24 -8.34 -11.17
C PRO A 5 -53.77 -8.39 -11.06
N CYS A 6 -54.40 -9.30 -11.81
CA CYS A 6 -55.83 -9.56 -11.68
C CYS A 6 -56.16 -10.05 -10.25
N THR A 7 -57.20 -9.48 -9.64
CA THR A 7 -57.62 -9.80 -8.25
C THR A 7 -58.11 -11.24 -8.09
N ASN A 8 -58.47 -11.91 -9.18
CA ASN A 8 -59.06 -13.26 -9.15
C ASN A 8 -58.08 -14.36 -9.59
N CYS A 9 -57.17 -14.06 -10.53
CA CYS A 9 -56.26 -15.08 -11.09
C CYS A 9 -54.76 -14.72 -10.97
N GLN A 10 -54.42 -13.59 -10.35
CA GLN A 10 -53.04 -13.08 -10.19
C GLN A 10 -52.24 -12.93 -11.50
N HIS A 11 -52.88 -13.09 -12.66
CA HIS A 11 -52.23 -12.96 -13.95
C HIS A 11 -51.89 -11.49 -14.25
N PRO A 12 -50.68 -11.18 -14.74
CA PRO A 12 -50.25 -9.81 -15.01
C PRO A 12 -50.91 -9.28 -16.29
N LEU A 13 -51.81 -8.30 -16.14
CA LEU A 13 -52.46 -7.64 -17.27
C LEU A 13 -51.69 -6.37 -17.65
N PRO A 14 -51.24 -6.22 -18.91
CA PRO A 14 -50.60 -4.99 -19.37
C PRO A 14 -51.65 -3.89 -19.53
N VAL A 15 -51.61 -2.89 -18.65
CA VAL A 15 -52.48 -1.71 -18.72
C VAL A 15 -51.69 -0.47 -19.15
N THR A 16 -52.34 0.35 -19.98
CA THR A 16 -51.80 1.66 -20.39
C THR A 16 -52.32 2.74 -19.45
N PRO A 17 -51.52 3.77 -19.11
CA PRO A 17 -51.96 4.83 -18.19
C PRO A 17 -53.15 5.65 -18.72
N SER A 18 -53.47 5.56 -20.00
CA SER A 18 -54.68 6.13 -20.63
C SER A 18 -55.99 5.41 -20.28
N GLN A 19 -55.93 4.20 -19.70
CA GLN A 19 -57.11 3.39 -19.33
C GLN A 19 -57.41 3.43 -17.82
N ALA A 20 -56.84 4.39 -17.11
CA ALA A 20 -56.98 4.48 -15.67
C ALA A 20 -58.37 4.98 -15.27
N GLY A 21 -59.13 4.15 -14.58
CA GLY A 21 -60.53 4.41 -14.22
C GLY A 21 -61.55 3.63 -15.05
N ASP A 22 -61.11 2.90 -16.08
CA ASP A 22 -61.96 2.02 -16.90
C ASP A 22 -61.96 0.58 -16.37
N SER A 23 -62.95 -0.23 -16.80
CA SER A 23 -62.97 -1.68 -16.58
C SER A 23 -62.46 -2.41 -17.82
N ILE A 24 -61.57 -3.38 -17.61
CA ILE A 24 -61.11 -4.29 -18.68
C ILE A 24 -61.46 -5.73 -18.32
N LEU A 25 -61.81 -6.51 -19.34
CA LEU A 25 -61.98 -7.94 -19.20
C LEU A 25 -60.61 -8.61 -19.15
N CYS A 26 -60.37 -9.42 -18.12
CA CYS A 26 -59.18 -10.26 -18.10
C CYS A 26 -59.26 -11.31 -19.21
N SER A 27 -58.22 -11.43 -20.03
CA SER A 27 -58.16 -12.39 -21.15
C SER A 27 -58.25 -13.85 -20.72
N GLU A 28 -57.88 -14.15 -19.47
CA GLU A 28 -57.82 -15.52 -18.94
C GLU A 28 -59.06 -15.91 -18.15
N CYS A 29 -59.57 -15.02 -17.29
CA CYS A 29 -60.70 -15.34 -16.41
C CYS A 29 -62.02 -14.66 -16.80
N GLN A 30 -62.04 -13.92 -17.92
CA GLN A 30 -63.20 -13.19 -18.50
C GLN A 30 -63.99 -12.34 -17.50
N THR A 31 -63.39 -12.03 -16.35
CA THR A 31 -64.00 -11.27 -15.28
C THR A 31 -63.62 -9.81 -15.43
N GLU A 32 -64.58 -8.94 -15.18
CA GLU A 32 -64.42 -7.49 -15.30
C GLU A 32 -63.56 -6.99 -14.14
N VAL A 33 -62.36 -6.51 -14.45
CA VAL A 33 -61.39 -5.97 -13.48
C VAL A 33 -61.39 -4.46 -13.61
N SER A 34 -61.78 -3.76 -12.55
CA SER A 34 -61.72 -2.30 -12.49
C SER A 34 -60.28 -1.83 -12.35
N ILE A 35 -59.82 -0.97 -13.27
CA ILE A 35 -58.47 -0.40 -13.23
C ILE A 35 -58.48 0.74 -12.19
N PRO A 36 -57.66 0.67 -11.12
CA PRO A 36 -57.60 1.71 -10.10
C PRO A 36 -57.15 3.06 -10.67
N LYS A 37 -57.63 4.16 -10.09
CA LYS A 37 -57.29 5.53 -10.52
C LYS A 37 -55.77 5.77 -10.50
N LEU A 38 -55.30 6.65 -11.40
CA LEU A 38 -53.89 7.02 -11.68
C LEU A 38 -52.98 7.19 -10.44
N GLY A 39 -53.53 7.62 -9.30
CA GLY A 39 -52.78 7.80 -8.05
C GLY A 39 -52.15 6.53 -7.49
N VAL A 40 -52.74 5.35 -7.72
CA VAL A 40 -52.26 4.05 -7.20
C VAL A 40 -51.33 3.36 -8.20
N LEU A 41 -51.50 3.59 -9.51
CA LEU A 41 -50.63 3.06 -10.58
C LEU A 41 -49.17 3.55 -10.49
N ARG A 42 -48.94 4.73 -9.87
CA ARG A 42 -47.60 5.29 -9.65
C ARG A 42 -46.77 4.54 -8.60
N GLN A 43 -47.38 3.65 -7.82
CA GLN A 43 -46.74 2.89 -6.74
C GLN A 43 -46.46 1.42 -7.11
N LEU A 44 -46.92 0.94 -8.28
CA LEU A 44 -46.60 -0.42 -8.73
C LEU A 44 -45.25 -0.46 -9.46
N PRO A 45 -44.37 -1.42 -9.11
CA PRO A 45 -43.04 -1.56 -9.71
C PRO A 45 -43.14 -1.81 -11.21
N LEU A 46 -42.37 -1.04 -12.00
CA LEU A 46 -42.26 -1.20 -13.44
C LEU A 46 -41.53 -2.52 -13.78
N ALA A 47 -42.09 -3.30 -14.70
CA ALA A 47 -41.44 -4.47 -15.29
C ALA A 47 -40.42 -4.04 -16.36
N GLU A 48 -39.21 -4.61 -16.25
CA GLU A 48 -38.01 -4.44 -17.08
C GLU A 48 -37.43 -3.01 -17.16
N LYS A 49 -36.16 -2.77 -16.78
CA LYS A 49 -34.98 -3.60 -17.03
C LYS A 49 -34.08 -3.70 -15.81
N ALA A 50 -33.77 -4.94 -15.45
CA ALA A 50 -32.58 -5.30 -14.69
C ALA A 50 -31.34 -4.80 -15.44
N ASP A 51 -30.85 -3.61 -15.09
CA ASP A 51 -29.51 -3.13 -15.43
C ASP A 51 -28.50 -3.78 -14.44
N GLU A 52 -28.57 -5.10 -14.25
CA GLU A 52 -27.67 -5.87 -13.38
C GLU A 52 -26.25 -6.00 -13.97
N GLY A 53 -26.04 -5.61 -15.24
CA GLY A 53 -24.75 -5.70 -15.91
C GLY A 53 -23.76 -4.55 -15.65
N LYS A 54 -24.23 -3.38 -15.18
CA LYS A 54 -23.35 -2.20 -14.99
C LYS A 54 -22.78 -2.07 -13.58
N SER A 55 -23.54 -2.48 -12.57
CA SER A 55 -23.11 -2.40 -11.17
C SER A 55 -21.93 -3.34 -10.86
N ALA A 56 -21.93 -4.56 -11.42
CA ALA A 56 -20.84 -5.52 -11.22
C ALA A 56 -19.52 -5.05 -11.86
N ARG A 57 -19.58 -4.48 -13.07
CA ARG A 57 -18.39 -4.07 -13.83
C ARG A 57 -17.75 -2.79 -13.27
N GLN A 58 -18.54 -1.90 -12.68
CA GLN A 58 -18.05 -0.67 -12.04
C GLN A 58 -17.44 -0.95 -10.66
N LYS A 59 -18.07 -1.83 -9.86
CA LYS A 59 -17.54 -2.28 -8.56
C LYS A 59 -16.21 -3.05 -8.69
N GLN A 60 -16.03 -3.78 -9.80
CA GLN A 60 -14.80 -4.52 -10.08
C GLN A 60 -13.63 -3.61 -10.51
N ARG A 61 -13.89 -2.43 -11.10
CA ARG A 61 -12.84 -1.47 -11.51
C ARG A 61 -12.33 -0.63 -10.34
N ASP A 62 -13.18 -0.29 -9.38
CA ASP A 62 -12.80 0.42 -8.14
C ASP A 62 -12.06 -0.50 -7.14
N GLY A 63 -12.40 -1.80 -7.11
CA GLY A 63 -11.74 -2.77 -6.22
C GLY A 63 -10.24 -2.94 -6.51
N GLY A 64 -9.84 -2.98 -7.79
CA GLY A 64 -8.46 -3.20 -8.19
C GLY A 64 -7.51 -2.07 -7.77
N VAL A 65 -7.93 -0.81 -7.92
CA VAL A 65 -7.11 0.35 -7.53
C VAL A 65 -6.97 0.45 -6.02
N SER A 66 -8.02 0.11 -5.26
CA SER A 66 -7.99 0.09 -3.79
C SER A 66 -7.01 -0.96 -3.25
N ILE A 67 -6.99 -2.16 -3.83
CA ILE A 67 -6.06 -3.23 -3.44
C ILE A 67 -4.61 -2.84 -3.71
N VAL A 68 -4.33 -2.25 -4.88
CA VAL A 68 -2.97 -1.81 -5.24
C VAL A 68 -2.50 -0.67 -4.33
N PHE A 69 -3.38 0.30 -4.04
CA PHE A 69 -3.09 1.37 -3.09
C PHE A 69 -2.79 0.83 -1.69
N ALA A 70 -3.61 -0.10 -1.18
CA ALA A 70 -3.40 -0.71 0.12
C ALA A 70 -2.09 -1.51 0.18
N ALA A 71 -1.77 -2.28 -0.87
CA ALA A 71 -0.54 -3.05 -0.96
C ALA A 71 0.70 -2.13 -0.93
N PHE A 72 0.73 -1.09 -1.77
CA PHE A 72 1.84 -0.13 -1.77
C PHE A 72 1.90 0.69 -0.47
N GLY A 73 0.76 1.01 0.15
CA GLY A 73 0.71 1.66 1.46
C GLY A 73 1.34 0.81 2.57
N MET A 74 1.08 -0.50 2.58
CA MET A 74 1.70 -1.44 3.52
C MET A 74 3.20 -1.58 3.30
N ILE A 75 3.65 -1.67 2.04
CA ILE A 75 5.07 -1.72 1.68
C ILE A 75 5.77 -0.42 2.11
N ALA A 76 5.14 0.73 1.87
CA ALA A 76 5.65 2.03 2.30
C ALA A 76 5.82 2.09 3.82
N LEU A 77 4.79 1.71 4.57
CA LEU A 77 4.82 1.70 6.02
C LEU A 77 5.92 0.77 6.57
N ALA A 78 6.01 -0.45 6.05
CA ALA A 78 7.06 -1.39 6.43
C ALA A 78 8.47 -0.83 6.13
N GLY A 79 8.64 -0.23 4.94
CA GLY A 79 9.89 0.43 4.55
C GLY A 79 10.29 1.55 5.52
N PHE A 80 9.35 2.41 5.92
CA PHE A 80 9.62 3.48 6.88
C PHE A 80 9.92 2.97 8.29
N ILE A 81 9.26 1.91 8.75
CA ILE A 81 9.55 1.30 10.06
C ILE A 81 10.99 0.76 10.08
N VAL A 82 11.38 0.04 9.03
CA VAL A 82 12.75 -0.49 8.90
C VAL A 82 13.76 0.66 8.80
N ALA A 83 13.47 1.69 8.01
CA ALA A 83 14.33 2.86 7.86
C ALA A 83 14.52 3.61 9.19
N ALA A 84 13.44 3.80 9.95
CA ALA A 84 13.48 4.44 11.26
C ALA A 84 14.32 3.63 12.26
N PHE A 85 14.07 2.31 12.35
CA PHE A 85 14.84 1.44 13.24
C PHE A 85 16.33 1.42 12.89
N CYS A 86 16.66 1.25 11.61
CA CYS A 86 18.05 1.24 11.15
C CYS A 86 18.71 2.62 11.31
N GLY A 87 17.96 3.70 11.10
CA GLY A 87 18.42 5.07 11.31
C GLY A 87 18.74 5.37 12.78
N ILE A 88 17.90 4.92 13.71
CA ILE A 88 18.16 5.04 15.15
C ILE A 88 19.44 4.28 15.53
N ARG A 89 19.57 3.03 15.05
CA ARG A 89 20.79 2.23 15.25
C ARG A 89 22.01 2.92 14.66
N TRP A 90 21.90 3.52 13.49
CA TRP A 90 22.97 4.27 12.84
C TRP A 90 23.43 5.48 13.66
N VAL A 91 22.49 6.26 14.21
CA VAL A 91 22.80 7.44 15.05
C VAL A 91 23.43 7.03 16.38
N LEU A 92 22.97 5.93 16.99
CA LEU A 92 23.48 5.44 18.26
C LEU A 92 24.90 4.84 18.16
N ILE A 93 25.34 4.42 16.97
CA ILE A 93 26.71 3.94 16.80
C ILE A 93 27.67 5.15 16.77
N PRO A 94 28.66 5.22 17.67
CA PRO A 94 29.60 6.33 17.68
C PRO A 94 30.39 6.41 16.37
N ASN A 95 30.69 7.64 15.92
CA ASN A 95 31.69 7.84 14.86
C ASN A 95 33.05 7.53 15.48
N LEU A 96 33.61 6.35 15.18
CA LEU A 96 34.98 6.05 15.57
C LEU A 96 35.98 6.71 14.62
N LYS A 97 37.17 6.94 15.17
CA LYS A 97 38.28 7.62 14.50
C LYS A 97 38.52 7.06 13.10
N THR A 98 38.85 7.94 12.17
CA THR A 98 39.25 7.55 10.81
C THR A 98 40.59 6.81 10.83
N THR A 99 40.91 6.10 9.75
CA THR A 99 42.24 5.46 9.62
C THR A 99 43.37 6.49 9.75
N ASP A 100 43.17 7.71 9.21
CA ASP A 100 44.17 8.77 9.29
C ASP A 100 44.35 9.28 10.73
N GLU A 101 43.25 9.44 11.47
CA GLU A 101 43.29 9.78 12.90
C GLU A 101 43.94 8.68 13.73
N HIS A 102 43.66 7.41 13.42
CA HIS A 102 44.31 6.28 14.09
C HIS A 102 45.81 6.22 13.83
N VAL A 103 46.24 6.45 12.58
CA VAL A 103 47.66 6.53 12.23
C VAL A 103 48.32 7.74 12.87
N ALA A 104 47.62 8.87 12.98
CA ALA A 104 48.12 10.06 13.65
C ALA A 104 48.31 9.82 15.16
N ASP A 105 47.33 9.18 15.82
CA ASP A 105 47.45 8.79 17.24
C ASP A 105 48.64 7.85 17.44
N LEU A 106 48.76 6.80 16.61
CA LEU A 106 49.90 5.88 16.67
C LEU A 106 51.22 6.65 16.49
N ARG A 107 51.32 7.57 15.52
CA ARG A 107 52.54 8.36 15.35
C ARG A 107 52.86 9.21 16.58
N ALA A 108 51.86 9.79 17.24
CA ALA A 108 52.06 10.57 18.46
C ALA A 108 52.53 9.66 19.61
N ASP A 109 51.86 8.53 19.84
CA ASP A 109 52.22 7.57 20.88
C ASP A 109 53.65 7.02 20.69
N TYR A 110 54.02 6.66 19.46
CA TYR A 110 55.35 6.14 19.15
C TYR A 110 56.44 7.22 19.26
N ALA A 111 56.10 8.51 19.12
CA ALA A 111 57.05 9.60 19.30
C ALA A 111 57.41 9.83 20.78
N GLU A 112 56.52 9.49 21.72
CA GLU A 112 56.75 9.64 23.16
C GLU A 112 57.42 8.42 23.79
N ARG A 113 57.35 7.25 23.15
CA ARG A 113 57.91 6.00 23.67
C ARG A 113 59.44 5.94 23.58
N PRO A 114 60.12 5.35 24.59
CA PRO A 114 61.56 5.14 24.55
C PRO A 114 61.96 4.17 23.43
N SER A 115 63.04 4.48 22.71
CA SER A 115 63.50 3.72 21.54
C SER A 115 63.77 2.23 21.82
N ALA A 116 64.21 1.89 23.03
CA ALA A 116 64.45 0.50 23.44
C ALA A 116 63.16 -0.34 23.48
N GLU A 117 62.02 0.27 23.80
CA GLU A 117 60.72 -0.41 23.81
C GLU A 117 60.23 -0.69 22.38
N LEU A 118 60.41 0.28 21.48
CA LEU A 118 60.05 0.15 20.06
C LEU A 118 60.84 -0.97 19.35
N ILE A 119 62.12 -1.12 19.69
CA ILE A 119 62.97 -2.19 19.13
C ILE A 119 62.46 -3.57 19.56
N ARG A 120 62.08 -3.72 20.83
CA ARG A 120 61.53 -5.00 21.35
C ARG A 120 60.18 -5.32 20.73
N GLU A 121 59.33 -4.31 20.55
CA GLU A 121 58.04 -4.46 19.87
C GLU A 121 58.23 -4.88 18.41
N TYR A 122 59.19 -4.29 17.70
CA TYR A 122 59.55 -4.69 16.34
C TYR A 122 60.09 -6.12 16.27
N GLU A 123 61.05 -6.49 17.14
CA GLU A 123 61.58 -7.86 17.20
C GLU A 123 60.47 -8.88 17.46
N GLN A 124 59.52 -8.54 18.34
CA GLN A 124 58.35 -9.37 18.59
C GLN A 124 57.45 -9.48 17.36
N MET A 125 57.14 -8.39 16.66
CA MET A 125 56.34 -8.43 15.42
C MET A 125 57.01 -9.25 14.31
N VAL A 126 58.35 -9.21 14.23
CA VAL A 126 59.12 -10.03 13.28
C VAL A 126 59.11 -11.50 13.67
N GLY A 127 59.21 -11.81 14.97
CA GLY A 127 59.23 -13.18 15.48
C GLY A 127 57.86 -13.88 15.42
N ASP A 128 56.80 -13.18 15.80
CA ASP A 128 55.43 -13.72 15.83
C ASP A 128 54.71 -13.61 14.47
N GLY A 129 55.23 -12.75 13.57
CA GLY A 129 54.60 -12.44 12.29
C GLY A 129 53.43 -11.46 12.42
N ILE A 130 53.15 -10.70 11.36
CA ILE A 130 52.03 -9.74 11.34
C ILE A 130 50.75 -10.47 10.91
N GLU A 131 50.21 -11.33 11.77
CA GLU A 131 48.87 -11.89 11.54
C GLU A 131 47.79 -10.87 11.94
N LEU A 132 47.31 -10.07 10.97
CA LEU A 132 46.03 -9.35 11.12
C LEU A 132 44.86 -10.34 11.00
N GLY A 133 44.70 -11.22 11.99
CA GLY A 133 43.63 -12.22 12.01
C GLY A 133 42.22 -11.60 12.09
N VAL A 134 42.09 -10.37 12.57
CA VAL A 134 40.82 -9.64 12.65
C VAL A 134 40.99 -8.14 12.35
N PRO A 135 40.00 -7.49 11.71
CA PRO A 135 40.04 -6.04 11.53
C PRO A 135 40.03 -5.33 12.89
N PHE A 136 40.75 -4.21 12.96
CA PHE A 136 40.75 -3.35 14.15
C PHE A 136 39.31 -2.98 14.56
N THR A 137 39.10 -2.84 15.87
CA THR A 137 37.79 -2.56 16.47
C THR A 137 37.13 -1.32 15.87
N TYR A 138 37.91 -0.27 15.60
CA TYR A 138 37.41 0.96 14.97
C TYR A 138 36.85 0.71 13.57
N LYS A 139 37.56 -0.10 12.77
CA LYS A 139 37.14 -0.44 11.41
C LYS A 139 35.86 -1.29 11.44
N ARG A 140 35.78 -2.26 12.36
CA ARG A 140 34.57 -3.07 12.54
C ARG A 140 33.35 -2.23 12.91
N ILE A 141 33.51 -1.25 13.80
CA ILE A 141 32.41 -0.37 14.22
C ILE A 141 32.03 0.60 13.09
N ALA A 142 33.01 1.12 12.34
CA ALA A 142 32.77 1.95 11.17
C ALA A 142 32.00 1.17 10.08
N ASP A 143 32.42 -0.07 9.78
CA ASP A 143 31.75 -0.95 8.82
C ASP A 143 30.32 -1.27 9.26
N GLU A 144 30.12 -1.56 10.55
CA GLU A 144 28.79 -1.81 11.09
C GLU A 144 27.91 -0.57 10.96
N LYS A 145 28.42 0.62 11.32
CA LYS A 145 27.71 1.89 11.12
C LYS A 145 27.35 2.08 9.66
N GLN A 146 28.29 1.91 8.74
CA GLN A 146 28.03 2.07 7.31
C GLN A 146 26.94 1.10 6.82
N ARG A 147 26.96 -0.16 7.25
CA ARG A 147 25.94 -1.15 6.89
C ARG A 147 24.54 -0.74 7.37
N TRP A 148 24.40 -0.31 8.62
CA TRP A 148 23.11 0.19 9.14
C TRP A 148 22.62 1.42 8.37
N GLY A 149 23.52 2.33 8.01
CA GLY A 149 23.21 3.53 7.23
C GLY A 149 22.74 3.20 5.81
N GLN A 150 23.39 2.24 5.15
CA GLN A 150 22.98 1.76 3.83
C GLN A 150 21.58 1.13 3.87
N ILE A 151 21.31 0.26 4.85
CA ILE A 151 19.99 -0.38 4.99
C ILE A 151 18.91 0.67 5.28
N ALA A 152 19.19 1.64 6.15
CA ALA A 152 18.29 2.76 6.44
C ALA A 152 17.98 3.57 5.17
N GLY A 153 19.01 3.87 4.36
CA GLY A 153 18.85 4.59 3.11
C GLY A 153 18.01 3.83 2.08
N ILE A 154 18.33 2.55 1.82
CA ILE A 154 17.61 1.72 0.83
C ILE A 154 16.14 1.54 1.22
N SER A 155 15.87 1.24 2.50
CA SER A 155 14.50 1.05 3.00
C SER A 155 13.69 2.36 2.95
N GLY A 156 14.32 3.48 3.27
CA GLY A 156 13.71 4.81 3.14
C GLY A 156 13.35 5.15 1.69
N VAL A 157 14.26 4.92 0.74
CA VAL A 157 14.01 5.12 -0.70
C VAL A 157 12.88 4.21 -1.19
N THR A 158 12.89 2.94 -0.78
CA THR A 158 11.84 1.99 -1.17
C THR A 158 10.47 2.43 -0.65
N GLY A 159 10.39 2.87 0.61
CA GLY A 159 9.16 3.39 1.19
C GLY A 159 8.65 4.65 0.47
N LEU A 160 9.55 5.55 0.10
CA LEU A 160 9.22 6.76 -0.64
C LEU A 160 8.72 6.44 -2.06
N LEU A 161 9.36 5.53 -2.79
CA LEU A 161 8.88 5.07 -4.09
C LEU A 161 7.50 4.41 -4.00
N ALA A 162 7.28 3.58 -2.98
CA ALA A 162 5.98 2.95 -2.74
C ALA A 162 4.88 3.98 -2.45
N THR A 163 5.15 5.03 -1.66
CA THR A 163 4.18 6.11 -1.45
C THR A 163 3.86 6.87 -2.73
N VAL A 164 4.87 7.22 -3.54
CA VAL A 164 4.66 7.89 -4.83
C VAL A 164 3.80 7.03 -5.76
N ALA A 165 4.07 5.72 -5.83
CA ALA A 165 3.26 4.77 -6.60
C ALA A 165 1.81 4.73 -6.09
N ALA A 166 1.61 4.60 -4.78
CA ALA A 166 0.28 4.59 -4.16
C ALA A 166 -0.51 5.84 -4.52
N PHE A 167 0.07 7.04 -4.36
CA PHE A 167 -0.59 8.30 -4.71
C PHE A 167 -0.85 8.42 -6.22
N GLY A 168 0.07 7.95 -7.06
CA GLY A 168 -0.12 7.90 -8.52
C GLY A 168 -1.33 7.06 -8.91
N PHE A 169 -1.44 5.83 -8.39
CA PHE A 169 -2.60 4.96 -8.65
C PHE A 169 -3.90 5.52 -8.09
N ALA A 170 -3.87 6.11 -6.89
CA ALA A 170 -5.04 6.74 -6.30
C ALA A 170 -5.54 7.96 -7.11
N ALA A 171 -4.62 8.75 -7.67
CA ALA A 171 -4.96 9.90 -8.52
C ALA A 171 -5.56 9.46 -9.88
N VAL A 172 -5.02 8.39 -10.48
CA VAL A 172 -5.56 7.82 -11.73
C VAL A 172 -6.95 7.21 -11.49
N GLY A 173 -7.14 6.47 -10.39
CA GLY A 173 -8.44 5.89 -10.03
C GLY A 173 -9.54 6.95 -9.86
N ARG A 174 -9.22 8.07 -9.18
CA ARG A 174 -10.18 9.19 -9.03
C ARG A 174 -10.56 9.83 -10.36
N ARG A 175 -9.62 9.98 -11.31
CA ARG A 175 -9.90 10.54 -12.64
C ARG A 175 -10.76 9.64 -13.52
N SER A 176 -10.66 8.31 -13.35
CA SER A 176 -11.52 7.37 -14.07
C SER A 176 -12.93 7.25 -13.50
N ALA A 177 -13.14 7.61 -12.23
CA ALA A 177 -14.46 7.56 -11.59
C ALA A 177 -15.34 8.78 -11.91
N THR A 178 -14.76 9.88 -12.39
CA THR A 178 -15.47 11.14 -12.73
C THR A 178 -15.79 11.31 -14.22
N ARG A 179 -15.42 10.36 -15.08
CA ARG A 179 -15.77 10.31 -16.52
C ARG A 179 -16.80 9.22 -16.77
#